data_AF-A0A011TXQ0-F1
#
_entry.id   AF-A0A011TXQ0-F1
#
_cell.length_a   1.000
_cell.length_b   1.000
_cell.length_c   1.000
_cell.angle_alpha   90.00
_cell.angle_beta   90.00
_cell.angle_gamma   90.00
#
_symmetry.space_group_name_H-M   'P 1'
#
loop_
_entity.id
_entity.type
_entity.pdbx_description
1 polymer ?
#
loop_
_entity_poly.entity_id
_entity_poly.type
_entity_poly.pdbx_seq_one_letter_code
_entity_poly.pdbx_strand_id
1 'polypeptide(L)'
;MLSASGISLVEAYKRGIRYIDNVTLPKHKLPVLGGGFSTKGIPASSSYGLVFPHFSLDGRRSLQFRPFVPYVTKFMKADDKARKYDWERDAGNGLSIGYNAALRLADGTAHRLVIVEGTKQAIAADIYAPADVAVVGIAGIWNGQFTNEDGERELLGDLAKLAGQFSDITVVPDGDVKTKPHVWDGASLLCELLYDAACADLTEEMGGADLDTSVRLMRQATERAPKVAALPTAEGIDDILGRTEETERVALMASLLDNADELPERPYDAEGDEAARESREESRWDRLNAHLDASAFVELVYGGGLGGETIELPEGTLTVGRFNRGDGPEFVKTADAAVAARLGIQVGKCATSASLLIGAVGGKAAWNVLGKFDGMPAALVEWLDENADRLKAAAAELSGRKPKPDALRRILVATGGDIDKALTLIKEAQAKETNK
;
A
#
# COMPACT_ATOMS: atom_id res chain seq x y z
N MET A 1 -3.49 33.46 -3.53
CA MET A 1 -2.98 32.20 -2.96
C MET A 1 -4.10 31.22 -2.62
N LEU A 2 -5.09 31.57 -1.79
CA LEU A 2 -6.22 30.68 -1.48
C LEU A 2 -7.19 30.50 -2.65
N SER A 3 -7.49 31.57 -3.38
CA SER A 3 -8.38 31.52 -4.56
C SER A 3 -7.87 30.57 -5.65
N ALA A 4 -6.56 30.54 -5.87
CA ALA A 4 -5.90 29.61 -6.80
C ALA A 4 -6.05 28.13 -6.38
N SER A 5 -6.46 27.88 -5.14
CA SER A 5 -6.73 26.56 -4.56
C SER A 5 -8.23 26.26 -4.47
N GLY A 6 -9.06 27.08 -5.14
CA GLY A 6 -10.52 26.98 -5.07
C GLY A 6 -11.12 27.42 -3.73
N ILE A 7 -10.35 28.06 -2.84
CA ILE A 7 -10.83 28.49 -1.53
C ILE A 7 -11.22 29.97 -1.60
N SER A 8 -12.53 30.25 -1.56
CA SER A 8 -13.06 31.61 -1.53
C SER A 8 -12.74 32.33 -0.20
N LEU A 9 -12.80 33.66 -0.19
CA LEU A 9 -12.62 34.43 1.04
C LEU A 9 -13.68 34.12 2.11
N VAL A 10 -14.90 33.83 1.67
CA VAL A 10 -16.01 33.45 2.58
C VAL A 10 -15.71 32.11 3.24
N GLU A 11 -15.29 31.10 2.46
CA GLU A 11 -14.94 29.79 3.00
C GLU A 11 -13.69 29.84 3.90
N ALA A 12 -12.71 30.67 3.55
CA ALA A 12 -11.55 30.92 4.40
C ALA A 12 -11.94 31.56 5.74
N TYR A 13 -12.84 32.55 5.71
CA TYR A 13 -13.30 33.23 6.91
C TYR A 13 -14.08 32.30 7.85
N LYS A 14 -15.01 31.50 7.30
CA LYS A 14 -15.78 30.46 8.05
C LYS A 14 -14.85 29.51 8.80
N ARG A 15 -13.75 29.09 8.16
CA ARG A 15 -12.74 28.19 8.73
C ARG A 15 -11.74 28.89 9.65
N GLY A 16 -11.94 30.17 9.97
CA GLY A 16 -11.04 30.88 10.87
C GLY A 16 -9.65 31.17 10.30
N ILE A 17 -9.45 31.04 8.98
CA ILE A 17 -8.17 31.37 8.35
C ILE A 17 -7.94 32.88 8.51
N ARG A 18 -6.71 33.26 8.89
CA ARG A 18 -6.34 34.66 9.11
C ARG A 18 -5.11 35.03 8.29
N TYR A 19 -5.15 36.23 7.73
CA TYR A 19 -3.97 36.88 7.19
C TYR A 19 -3.21 37.58 8.32
N ILE A 20 -1.89 37.49 8.29
CA ILE A 20 -0.99 38.21 9.19
C ILE A 20 -0.16 39.17 8.37
N ASP A 21 -0.20 40.45 8.75
CA ASP A 21 0.77 41.46 8.33
C ASP A 21 1.46 42.14 9.51
N ASN A 22 2.67 42.68 9.24
CA ASN A 22 3.46 43.43 10.21
C ASN A 22 2.89 44.83 10.51
N VAL A 23 1.84 45.29 9.82
CA VAL A 23 1.29 46.65 9.93
C VAL A 23 0.15 46.71 10.94
N THR A 24 -0.67 45.66 11.01
CA THR A 24 -1.84 45.53 11.89
C THR A 24 -1.52 44.88 13.24
N LEU A 25 -0.36 44.24 13.37
CA LEU A 25 0.09 43.61 14.62
C LEU A 25 1.43 44.22 15.06
N PRO A 26 1.43 45.22 15.97
CA PRO A 26 2.66 45.72 16.58
C PRO A 26 3.49 44.56 17.15
N LYS A 27 4.82 44.65 17.10
CA LYS A 27 5.76 43.59 17.58
C LYS A 27 5.48 43.04 18.99
N HIS A 28 4.73 43.77 19.81
CA HIS A 28 4.35 43.44 21.20
C HIS A 28 2.92 42.87 21.32
N LYS A 29 2.18 42.85 20.20
CA LYS A 29 0.81 42.35 20.05
C LYS A 29 0.77 41.46 18.80
N LEU A 30 1.42 40.31 18.88
CA LEU A 30 1.03 39.10 18.19
C LEU A 30 0.24 38.19 19.15
N PRO A 31 -0.88 38.59 19.79
CA PRO A 31 -1.57 37.71 20.73
C PRO A 31 -2.30 36.58 19.98
N VAL A 32 -2.55 36.75 18.68
CA VAL A 32 -3.16 35.73 17.80
C VAL A 32 -2.14 34.64 17.42
N LEU A 33 -0.85 34.95 17.41
CA LEU A 33 0.26 33.97 17.38
C LEU A 33 0.93 33.85 18.76
N GLY A 34 0.15 33.99 19.85
CA GLY A 34 0.68 34.07 21.21
C GLY A 34 1.70 32.97 21.48
N GLY A 35 2.85 33.31 22.07
CA GLY A 35 3.90 32.39 22.56
C GLY A 35 4.51 31.42 21.55
N GLY A 36 3.71 30.51 21.00
CA GLY A 36 4.11 29.32 20.25
C GLY A 36 4.88 29.55 18.95
N PHE A 37 4.76 30.72 18.29
CA PHE A 37 5.57 31.05 17.11
C PHE A 37 6.74 31.99 17.40
N SER A 38 6.65 32.76 18.48
CA SER A 38 7.64 33.81 18.79
C SER A 38 9.06 33.28 18.97
N THR A 39 9.20 32.04 19.46
CA THR A 39 10.49 31.39 19.70
C THR A 39 11.04 30.64 18.48
N LYS A 40 10.32 30.60 17.35
CA LYS A 40 10.73 29.82 16.16
C LYS A 40 11.73 30.52 15.26
N GLY A 41 12.14 31.74 15.59
CA GLY A 41 13.17 32.48 14.85
C GLY A 41 12.78 32.82 13.41
N ILE A 42 11.48 33.04 13.16
CA ILE A 42 10.94 33.43 11.85
C ILE A 42 11.55 34.79 11.44
N PRO A 43 12.23 34.90 10.30
CA PRO A 43 12.82 36.17 9.86
C PRO A 43 11.72 37.17 9.48
N ALA A 44 12.02 38.47 9.61
CA ALA A 44 11.07 39.54 9.31
C ALA A 44 10.58 39.55 7.85
N SER A 45 11.36 39.01 6.91
CA SER A 45 10.96 38.82 5.52
C SER A 45 9.86 37.76 5.34
N SER A 46 9.70 36.86 6.31
CA SER A 46 8.74 35.76 6.29
C SER A 46 7.70 35.85 7.42
N SER A 47 7.56 37.00 8.06
CA SER A 47 6.56 37.22 9.10
C SER A 47 5.16 37.54 8.56
N TYR A 48 5.01 37.65 7.22
CA TYR A 48 3.73 37.78 6.54
C TYR A 48 3.27 36.42 6.03
N GLY A 49 1.98 36.12 6.18
CA GLY A 49 1.45 34.85 5.71
C GLY A 49 0.02 34.59 6.12
N LEU A 50 -0.36 33.32 6.07
CA LEU A 50 -1.65 32.82 6.54
C LEU A 50 -1.49 31.96 7.77
N VAL A 51 -2.48 32.02 8.65
CA VAL A 51 -2.66 31.09 9.76
C VAL A 51 -3.88 30.24 9.51
N PHE A 52 -3.69 28.94 9.58
CA PHE A 52 -4.72 27.92 9.48
C PHE A 52 -4.96 27.34 10.87
N PRO A 53 -6.18 27.45 11.42
CA PRO A 53 -6.54 26.63 12.57
C PRO A 53 -6.75 25.20 12.12
N HIS A 54 -6.28 24.27 12.94
CA HIS A 54 -6.51 22.84 12.83
C HIS A 54 -7.22 22.38 14.09
N PHE A 55 -8.13 21.43 13.93
CA PHE A 55 -8.94 20.92 15.02
C PHE A 55 -8.76 19.40 15.09
N SER A 56 -8.45 18.89 16.27
CA SER A 56 -8.50 17.45 16.57
C SER A 56 -9.94 17.00 16.75
N LEU A 57 -10.14 15.69 16.90
CA LEU A 57 -11.47 15.09 17.07
C LEU A 57 -12.17 15.58 18.35
N ASP A 58 -11.40 15.87 19.41
CA ASP A 58 -11.90 16.43 20.68
C ASP A 58 -12.14 17.95 20.62
N GLY A 59 -11.94 18.58 19.46
CA GLY A 59 -12.10 20.02 19.26
C GLY A 59 -10.94 20.88 19.78
N ARG A 60 -9.85 20.28 20.27
CA ARG A 60 -8.64 21.05 20.60
C ARG A 60 -8.10 21.70 19.33
N ARG A 61 -7.83 22.99 19.45
CA ARG A 61 -7.32 23.80 18.34
C ARG A 61 -5.80 23.88 18.40
N SER A 62 -5.16 23.69 17.25
CA SER A 62 -3.78 24.08 17.00
C SER A 62 -3.68 25.04 15.82
N LEU A 63 -2.57 25.77 15.71
CA LEU A 63 -2.33 26.71 14.61
C LEU A 63 -1.17 26.26 13.73
N GLN A 64 -1.33 26.43 12.42
CA GLN A 64 -0.26 26.28 11.45
C GLN A 64 -0.08 27.58 10.66
N PHE A 65 1.15 28.09 10.65
CA PHE A 65 1.53 29.26 9.90
C PHE A 65 2.13 28.87 8.55
N ARG A 66 1.69 29.55 7.48
CA ARG A 66 2.28 29.49 6.15
C ARG A 66 2.78 30.87 5.76
N PRO A 67 4.10 31.13 5.81
CA PRO A 67 4.64 32.38 5.29
C PRO A 67 4.41 32.48 3.78
N PHE A 68 4.26 33.69 3.26
CA PHE A 68 4.24 33.89 1.81
C PHE A 68 5.59 33.63 1.15
N VAL A 69 6.67 33.89 1.90
CA VAL A 69 8.04 33.58 1.50
C VAL A 69 8.56 32.49 2.44
N PRO A 70 8.77 31.26 1.97
CA PRO A 70 9.38 30.19 2.77
C PRO A 70 10.69 30.66 3.42
N TYR A 71 11.01 30.17 4.61
CA TYR A 71 12.22 30.58 5.34
C TYR A 71 13.03 29.40 5.84
N VAL A 72 14.33 29.62 5.95
CA VAL A 72 15.23 28.75 6.71
C VAL A 72 15.37 29.36 8.10
N THR A 73 15.18 28.56 9.15
CA THR A 73 15.35 29.07 10.52
C THR A 73 16.84 29.25 10.81
N LYS A 74 17.20 30.17 11.72
CA LYS A 74 18.61 30.37 12.11
C LYS A 74 19.23 29.16 12.81
N PHE A 75 18.42 28.18 13.21
CA PHE A 75 18.84 26.98 13.93
C PHE A 75 18.89 25.74 13.03
N MET A 76 18.62 25.91 11.73
CA MET A 76 18.64 24.81 10.76
C MET A 76 20.06 24.56 10.22
N LYS A 77 20.36 23.31 9.88
CA LYS A 77 21.61 22.87 9.26
C LYS A 77 21.68 23.37 7.80
N ALA A 78 22.87 23.33 7.19
CA ALA A 78 23.09 23.88 5.85
C ALA A 78 22.28 23.17 4.74
N ASP A 79 21.86 21.93 4.98
CA ASP A 79 21.11 21.05 4.09
C ASP A 79 19.58 21.09 4.32
N ASP A 80 19.14 21.84 5.33
CA ASP A 80 17.73 21.92 5.67
C ASP A 80 16.92 22.69 4.61
N LYS A 81 15.80 22.10 4.20
CA LYS A 81 14.87 22.72 3.26
C LYS A 81 14.15 23.91 3.90
N ALA A 82 13.92 24.96 3.11
CA ALA A 82 13.10 26.09 3.55
C ALA A 82 11.71 25.63 3.99
N ARG A 83 11.29 26.09 5.18
CA ARG A 83 9.99 25.76 5.77
C ARG A 83 8.87 26.48 5.01
N LYS A 84 8.00 25.68 4.40
CA LYS A 84 6.76 26.15 3.75
C LYS A 84 5.60 26.30 4.74
N TYR A 85 5.57 25.45 5.76
CA TYR A 85 4.61 25.49 6.86
C TYR A 85 5.36 25.32 8.18
N ASP A 86 4.84 25.92 9.24
CA ASP A 86 5.33 25.71 10.60
C ASP A 86 4.14 25.65 11.56
N TRP A 87 4.16 24.72 12.50
CA TRP A 87 3.11 24.59 13.52
C TRP A 87 3.36 25.60 14.66
N GLU A 88 2.40 25.85 15.53
CA GLU A 88 2.74 26.48 16.81
C GLU A 88 3.55 25.50 17.67
N ARG A 89 4.27 26.01 18.66
CA ARG A 89 4.96 25.17 19.63
C ARG A 89 3.94 24.29 20.36
N ASP A 90 4.30 23.03 20.61
CA ASP A 90 3.49 22.06 21.37
C ASP A 90 2.10 21.76 20.74
N ALA A 91 1.92 22.11 19.47
CA ALA A 91 0.70 21.83 18.68
C ALA A 91 0.41 20.34 18.51
N GLY A 92 1.45 19.49 18.62
CA GLY A 92 1.41 18.10 18.15
C GLY A 92 1.41 18.00 16.62
N ASN A 93 1.68 16.81 16.10
CA ASN A 93 1.38 16.44 14.73
C ASN A 93 0.00 15.76 14.75
N GLY A 94 -0.87 15.85 13.76
CA GLY A 94 -0.81 16.49 12.45
C GLY A 94 -2.09 16.14 11.71
N LEU A 95 -3.22 16.16 12.43
CA LEU A 95 -4.57 15.85 11.96
C LEU A 95 -5.42 17.12 12.03
N SER A 96 -6.35 17.29 11.09
CA SER A 96 -7.25 18.43 11.03
C SER A 96 -8.62 18.00 10.55
N ILE A 97 -9.61 18.07 11.42
CA ILE A 97 -11.00 17.88 11.04
C ILE A 97 -11.49 19.13 10.31
N GLY A 98 -11.94 18.96 9.06
CA GLY A 98 -12.52 20.05 8.26
C GLY A 98 -13.76 20.65 8.92
N TYR A 99 -14.12 21.89 8.56
CA TYR A 99 -15.31 22.54 9.11
C TYR A 99 -16.59 21.79 8.72
N ASN A 100 -16.72 21.40 7.45
CA ASN A 100 -17.88 20.63 7.00
C ASN A 100 -17.83 19.20 7.54
N ALA A 101 -16.64 18.58 7.56
CA ALA A 101 -16.44 17.27 8.17
C ALA A 101 -16.88 17.23 9.64
N ALA A 102 -16.54 18.23 10.45
CA ALA A 102 -16.97 18.32 11.85
C ALA A 102 -18.50 18.37 11.98
N LEU A 103 -19.19 19.10 11.09
CA LEU A 103 -20.65 19.13 11.07
C LEU A 103 -21.24 17.76 10.71
N ARG A 104 -20.73 17.11 9.66
CA ARG A 104 -21.17 15.79 9.18
C ARG A 104 -20.91 14.66 10.18
N LEU A 105 -19.82 14.78 10.94
CA LEU A 105 -19.52 13.84 12.03
C LEU A 105 -20.47 14.05 13.22
N ALA A 106 -20.80 15.30 13.54
CA ALA A 106 -21.65 15.62 14.67
C ALA A 106 -23.14 15.29 14.43
N ASP A 107 -23.63 15.44 13.19
CA ASP A 107 -25.02 15.12 12.82
C ASP A 107 -25.21 13.69 12.30
N GLY A 108 -24.11 12.95 12.09
CA GLY A 108 -24.11 11.56 11.65
C GLY A 108 -24.38 11.37 10.16
N THR A 109 -24.28 12.41 9.33
CA THR A 109 -24.44 12.26 7.87
C THR A 109 -23.20 11.69 7.20
N ALA A 110 -22.03 11.71 7.84
CA ALA A 110 -20.82 11.11 7.29
C ALA A 110 -20.92 9.57 7.26
N HIS A 111 -20.78 8.99 6.08
CA HIS A 111 -20.72 7.53 5.85
C HIS A 111 -19.39 7.09 5.22
N ARG A 112 -18.61 8.05 4.69
CA ARG A 112 -17.28 7.83 4.11
C ARG A 112 -16.26 8.73 4.79
N LEU A 113 -15.05 8.21 4.99
CA LEU A 113 -13.91 8.96 5.53
C LEU A 113 -12.89 9.21 4.42
N VAL A 114 -12.49 10.47 4.24
CA VAL A 114 -11.45 10.86 3.28
C VAL A 114 -10.30 11.52 4.00
N ILE A 115 -9.10 10.98 3.87
CA ILE A 115 -7.88 11.48 4.49
C ILE A 115 -7.04 12.16 3.41
N VAL A 116 -6.78 13.45 3.56
CA VAL A 116 -6.12 14.26 2.53
C VAL A 116 -4.78 14.80 3.02
N GLU A 117 -3.72 14.57 2.25
CA GLU A 117 -2.42 15.15 2.52
C GLU A 117 -2.38 16.65 2.20
N GLY A 118 -1.99 17.46 3.18
CA GLY A 118 -1.71 18.88 3.01
C GLY A 118 -2.88 19.79 3.42
N THR A 119 -2.55 20.90 4.09
CA THR A 119 -3.54 21.80 4.70
C THR A 119 -4.51 22.43 3.70
N LYS A 120 -4.00 22.97 2.59
CA LYS A 120 -4.88 23.56 1.56
C LYS A 120 -5.71 22.51 0.83
N GLN A 121 -5.09 21.37 0.54
CA GLN A 121 -5.71 20.21 -0.11
C GLN A 121 -6.92 19.73 0.70
N ALA A 122 -6.73 19.50 2.00
CA ALA A 122 -7.79 19.12 2.91
C ALA A 122 -8.91 20.17 3.00
N ILE A 123 -8.57 21.46 3.05
CA ILE A 123 -9.59 22.53 3.10
C ILE A 123 -10.39 22.59 1.80
N ALA A 124 -9.73 22.50 0.64
CA ALA A 124 -10.40 22.52 -0.66
C ALA A 124 -11.30 21.28 -0.82
N ALA A 125 -10.79 20.09 -0.47
CA ALA A 125 -11.55 18.85 -0.46
C ALA A 125 -12.77 18.95 0.47
N ASP A 126 -12.64 19.46 1.69
CA ASP A 126 -13.74 19.61 2.65
C ASP A 126 -14.87 20.53 2.16
N ILE A 127 -14.53 21.60 1.41
CA ILE A 127 -15.51 22.51 0.81
C ILE A 127 -16.37 21.80 -0.24
N TYR A 128 -15.74 20.98 -1.09
CA TYR A 128 -16.38 20.39 -2.26
C TYR A 128 -16.74 18.91 -2.10
N ALA A 129 -16.45 18.31 -0.95
CA ALA A 129 -16.79 16.92 -0.65
C ALA A 129 -18.31 16.69 -0.66
N PRO A 130 -18.76 15.52 -1.16
CA PRO A 130 -20.14 15.06 -1.02
C PRO A 130 -20.67 15.16 0.43
N ALA A 131 -21.99 15.25 0.58
CA ALA A 131 -22.63 15.45 1.89
C ALA A 131 -22.39 14.30 2.87
N ASP A 132 -22.14 13.10 2.36
CA ASP A 132 -21.88 11.87 3.09
C ASP A 132 -20.39 11.63 3.39
N VAL A 133 -19.52 12.59 3.09
CA VAL A 133 -18.05 12.43 3.23
C VAL A 133 -17.50 13.33 4.33
N ALA A 134 -16.82 12.74 5.31
CA ALA A 134 -15.98 13.48 6.27
C ALA A 134 -14.55 13.59 5.74
N VAL A 135 -14.05 14.82 5.57
CA VAL A 135 -12.67 15.09 5.14
C VAL A 135 -11.79 15.42 6.34
N VAL A 136 -10.68 14.70 6.45
CA VAL A 136 -9.66 14.90 7.48
C VAL A 136 -8.33 15.19 6.80
N GLY A 137 -7.70 16.30 7.18
CA GLY A 137 -6.39 16.69 6.68
C GLY A 137 -5.26 16.10 7.52
N ILE A 138 -4.18 15.66 6.87
CA ILE A 138 -2.90 15.36 7.53
C ILE A 138 -1.78 16.22 6.97
N ALA A 139 -0.87 16.70 7.83
CA ALA A 139 0.19 17.63 7.41
C ALA A 139 1.41 16.93 6.81
N GLY A 140 1.20 16.10 5.79
CA GLY A 140 2.20 15.20 5.21
C GLY A 140 1.81 13.75 5.45
N ILE A 141 2.07 12.87 4.48
CA ILE A 141 1.59 11.47 4.54
C ILE A 141 2.09 10.72 5.79
N TRP A 142 3.31 11.01 6.22
CA TRP A 142 3.95 10.41 7.40
C TRP A 142 3.39 10.95 8.73
N ASN A 143 2.62 12.04 8.72
CA ASN A 143 2.08 12.66 9.93
C ASN A 143 0.70 12.12 10.32
N GLY A 144 0.14 11.16 9.58
CA GLY A 144 -1.01 10.36 10.04
C GLY A 144 -0.62 9.24 11.02
N GLN A 145 0.68 9.05 11.23
CA GLN A 145 1.27 7.96 12.00
C GLN A 145 2.46 8.45 12.83
N PHE A 146 2.85 7.66 13.84
CA PHE A 146 4.01 7.93 14.68
C PHE A 146 4.78 6.63 14.97
N THR A 147 5.98 6.78 15.53
CA THR A 147 6.74 5.64 16.05
C THR A 147 6.58 5.61 17.57
N ASN A 148 6.11 4.50 18.12
CA ASN A 148 5.93 4.32 19.56
C ASN A 148 7.27 4.09 20.28
N GLU A 149 7.24 3.87 21.60
CA GLU A 149 8.46 3.65 22.41
C GLU A 149 9.18 2.35 22.04
N ASP A 150 8.46 1.36 21.51
CA ASP A 150 8.97 0.07 21.06
C ASP A 150 9.55 0.11 19.63
N GLY A 151 9.47 1.25 18.96
CA GLY A 151 9.98 1.43 17.59
C GLY A 151 8.99 1.00 16.51
N GLU A 152 7.77 0.65 16.87
CA GLU A 152 6.70 0.23 15.94
C GLU A 152 5.94 1.43 15.40
N ARG A 153 5.29 1.25 14.24
CA ARG A 153 4.49 2.30 13.58
C ARG A 153 3.04 2.15 13.98
N GLU A 154 2.44 3.24 14.45
CA GLU A 154 1.03 3.30 14.84
C GLU A 154 0.31 4.50 14.22
N LEU A 155 -1.01 4.38 14.03
CA LEU A 155 -1.85 5.53 13.68
C LEU A 155 -1.91 6.53 14.82
N LEU A 156 -2.04 7.80 14.47
CA LEU A 156 -2.48 8.79 15.46
C LEU A 156 -3.82 8.37 16.08
N GLY A 157 -3.95 8.50 17.41
CA GLY A 157 -5.12 8.00 18.14
C GLY A 157 -6.46 8.53 17.64
N ASP A 158 -6.54 9.80 17.22
CA ASP A 158 -7.76 10.36 16.62
C ASP A 158 -8.08 9.74 15.26
N LEU A 159 -7.05 9.40 14.46
CA LEU A 159 -7.22 8.75 13.17
C LEU A 159 -7.62 7.28 13.34
N ALA A 160 -7.04 6.58 14.32
CA ALA A 160 -7.46 5.21 14.68
C ALA A 160 -8.92 5.16 15.12
N LYS A 161 -9.36 6.09 15.97
CA LYS A 161 -10.77 6.21 16.40
C LYS A 161 -11.72 6.46 15.23
N LEU A 162 -11.32 7.31 14.29
CA LEU A 162 -12.12 7.57 13.09
C LEU A 162 -12.13 6.35 12.17
N ALA A 163 -10.99 5.72 11.90
CA ALA A 163 -10.93 4.53 11.04
C ALA A 163 -11.86 3.41 11.53
N GLY A 164 -11.93 3.17 12.84
CA GLY A 164 -12.87 2.18 13.41
C GLY A 164 -14.36 2.53 13.29
N GLN A 165 -14.73 3.73 12.84
CA GLN A 165 -16.13 4.16 12.64
C GLN A 165 -16.59 4.06 11.18
N PHE A 166 -15.67 3.86 10.24
CA PHE A 166 -15.98 3.93 8.81
C PHE A 166 -15.56 2.65 8.11
N SER A 167 -16.43 2.14 7.24
CA SER A 167 -16.14 1.01 6.36
C SER A 167 -15.65 1.41 4.97
N ASP A 168 -15.77 2.69 4.60
CA ASP A 168 -15.30 3.22 3.32
C ASP A 168 -14.32 4.38 3.58
N ILE A 169 -13.04 4.06 3.51
CA ILE A 169 -11.93 4.97 3.78
C ILE A 169 -11.16 5.21 2.48
N THR A 170 -10.94 6.47 2.14
CA THR A 170 -10.12 6.86 0.99
C THR A 170 -8.96 7.76 1.43
N VAL A 171 -7.75 7.44 1.00
CA VAL A 171 -6.56 8.27 1.18
C VAL A 171 -6.28 9.05 -0.11
N VAL A 172 -6.08 10.35 0.01
CA VAL A 172 -5.68 11.27 -1.07
C VAL A 172 -4.26 11.76 -0.74
N PRO A 173 -3.21 11.04 -1.15
CA PRO A 173 -1.84 11.49 -0.97
C PRO A 173 -1.53 12.66 -1.90
N ASP A 174 -0.41 13.35 -1.65
CA ASP A 174 0.08 14.37 -2.57
C ASP A 174 0.36 13.75 -3.96
N GLY A 175 0.24 14.56 -5.02
CA GLY A 175 0.39 14.09 -6.41
C GLY A 175 1.76 13.43 -6.69
N ASP A 176 2.74 13.73 -5.84
CA ASP A 176 4.07 13.13 -5.83
C ASP A 176 4.09 11.62 -5.48
N VAL A 177 2.99 11.01 -5.03
CA VAL A 177 2.93 9.56 -4.73
C VAL A 177 3.36 8.69 -5.92
N LYS A 178 3.16 9.17 -7.15
CA LYS A 178 3.52 8.47 -8.39
C LYS A 178 4.98 8.62 -8.79
N THR A 179 5.71 9.56 -8.17
CA THR A 179 7.07 9.93 -8.58
C THR A 179 8.08 9.84 -7.44
N LYS A 180 7.61 9.82 -6.18
CA LYS A 180 8.45 9.80 -4.98
C LYS A 180 8.20 8.53 -4.16
N PRO A 181 9.16 7.57 -4.16
CA PRO A 181 9.04 6.32 -3.42
C PRO A 181 8.69 6.52 -1.95
N HIS A 182 9.30 7.48 -1.27
CA HIS A 182 8.99 7.75 0.14
C HIS A 182 7.57 8.27 0.41
N VAL A 183 6.90 8.90 -0.58
CA VAL A 183 5.49 9.32 -0.45
C VAL A 183 4.60 8.09 -0.62
N TRP A 184 4.92 7.25 -1.61
CA TRP A 184 4.28 5.96 -1.82
C TRP A 184 4.38 5.06 -0.59
N ASP A 185 5.58 4.94 -0.02
CA ASP A 185 5.85 4.11 1.15
C ASP A 185 5.06 4.60 2.38
N GLY A 186 4.96 5.91 2.53
CA GLY A 186 4.13 6.52 3.57
C GLY A 186 2.64 6.26 3.37
N ALA A 187 2.14 6.36 2.13
CA ALA A 187 0.74 6.10 1.80
C ALA A 187 0.38 4.61 1.96
N SER A 188 1.27 3.70 1.55
CA SER A 188 1.11 2.26 1.72
C SER A 188 1.00 1.89 3.19
N LEU A 189 1.94 2.36 4.03
CA LEU A 189 1.91 2.09 5.47
C LEU A 189 0.66 2.71 6.12
N LEU A 190 0.28 3.93 5.72
CA LEU A 190 -0.93 4.55 6.23
C LEU A 190 -2.18 3.71 5.91
N CYS A 191 -2.30 3.16 4.69
CA CYS A 191 -3.41 2.28 4.33
C CYS A 191 -3.41 0.97 5.13
N GLU A 192 -2.23 0.37 5.38
CA GLU A 192 -2.09 -0.81 6.23
C GLU A 192 -2.63 -0.54 7.64
N LEU A 193 -2.16 0.52 8.29
CA LEU A 193 -2.59 0.81 9.66
C LEU A 193 -4.08 1.22 9.74
N LEU A 194 -4.60 1.89 8.71
CA LEU A 194 -6.03 2.20 8.59
C LEU A 194 -6.88 0.94 8.44
N TYR A 195 -6.41 -0.03 7.67
CA TYR A 195 -7.06 -1.33 7.54
C TYR A 195 -7.12 -2.06 8.88
N ASP A 196 -5.99 -2.12 9.60
CA ASP A 196 -5.94 -2.77 10.92
C ASP A 196 -6.93 -2.13 11.90
N ALA A 197 -6.99 -0.79 11.94
CA ALA A 197 -7.94 -0.07 12.79
C ALA A 197 -9.40 -0.26 12.36
N ALA A 198 -9.68 -0.30 11.04
CA ALA A 198 -11.02 -0.50 10.51
C ALA A 198 -11.51 -1.95 10.65
N CYS A 199 -10.62 -2.92 10.84
CA CYS A 199 -10.95 -4.35 10.96
C CYS A 199 -10.81 -4.90 12.38
N ALA A 200 -10.43 -4.08 13.37
CA ALA A 200 -10.14 -4.53 14.73
C ALA A 200 -11.30 -5.33 15.38
N ASP A 201 -12.56 -4.92 15.15
CA ASP A 201 -13.77 -5.62 15.57
C ASP A 201 -13.93 -6.98 14.89
N LEU A 202 -13.65 -7.05 13.59
CA LEU A 202 -13.74 -8.28 12.81
C LEU A 202 -12.69 -9.30 13.25
N THR A 203 -11.47 -8.84 13.54
CA THR A 203 -10.39 -9.70 14.02
C THR A 203 -10.74 -10.33 15.38
N GLU A 204 -11.37 -9.57 16.28
CA GLU A 204 -11.86 -10.11 17.55
C GLU A 204 -12.96 -11.17 17.32
N GLU A 205 -13.93 -10.90 16.43
CA GLU A 205 -15.02 -11.84 16.11
C GLU A 205 -14.51 -13.13 15.43
N MET A 206 -13.43 -13.03 14.65
CA MET A 206 -12.80 -14.21 14.03
C MET A 206 -12.17 -15.17 15.06
N GLY A 207 -11.82 -14.68 16.26
CA GLY A 207 -11.27 -15.47 17.35
C GLY A 207 -12.27 -16.46 17.94
N GLY A 208 -12.45 -17.61 17.28
CA GLY A 208 -13.40 -18.66 17.68
C GLY A 208 -14.60 -18.82 16.74
N ALA A 209 -14.59 -18.12 15.60
CA ALA A 209 -15.59 -18.27 14.55
C ALA A 209 -15.49 -19.64 13.85
N ASP A 210 -16.63 -20.18 13.40
CA ASP A 210 -16.61 -21.29 12.45
C ASP A 210 -16.10 -20.84 11.06
N LEU A 211 -15.88 -21.79 10.17
CA LEU A 211 -15.34 -21.51 8.83
C LEU A 211 -16.24 -20.58 8.01
N ASP A 212 -17.56 -20.79 8.05
CA ASP A 212 -18.51 -20.00 7.25
C ASP A 212 -18.55 -18.54 7.75
N THR A 213 -18.50 -18.35 9.07
CA THR A 213 -18.40 -17.05 9.72
C THR A 213 -17.08 -16.38 9.39
N SER A 214 -15.97 -17.10 9.45
CA SER A 214 -14.64 -16.58 9.09
C SER A 214 -14.59 -16.09 7.64
N VAL A 215 -15.16 -16.85 6.70
CA VAL A 215 -15.25 -16.43 5.28
C VAL A 215 -16.09 -15.18 5.11
N ARG A 216 -17.19 -15.05 5.84
CA ARG A 216 -18.03 -13.83 5.83
C ARG A 216 -17.25 -12.62 6.37
N LEU A 217 -16.57 -12.78 7.51
CA LEU A 217 -15.78 -11.71 8.14
C LEU A 217 -14.61 -11.28 7.25
N MET A 218 -13.92 -12.21 6.58
CA MET A 218 -12.86 -11.89 5.62
C MET A 218 -13.37 -11.06 4.43
N ARG A 219 -14.59 -11.35 3.92
CA ARG A 219 -15.20 -10.51 2.87
C ARG A 219 -15.51 -9.10 3.39
N GLN A 220 -16.05 -9.00 4.60
CA GLN A 220 -16.30 -7.70 5.22
C GLN A 220 -15.01 -6.91 5.43
N ALA A 221 -13.93 -7.58 5.87
CA ALA A 221 -12.62 -6.95 6.02
C ALA A 221 -12.10 -6.45 4.66
N THR A 222 -12.21 -7.28 3.61
CA THR A 222 -11.82 -6.89 2.25
C THR A 222 -12.58 -5.65 1.74
N GLU A 223 -13.88 -5.56 2.05
CA GLU A 223 -14.71 -4.38 1.70
C GLU A 223 -14.30 -3.12 2.47
N ARG A 224 -13.65 -3.26 3.64
CA ARG A 224 -13.13 -2.16 4.47
C ARG A 224 -11.72 -1.72 4.08
N ALA A 225 -11.10 -2.35 3.08
CA ALA A 225 -9.78 -1.98 2.60
C ALA A 225 -9.74 -0.49 2.18
N PRO A 226 -8.82 0.32 2.75
CA PRO A 226 -8.67 1.71 2.35
C PRO A 226 -8.31 1.82 0.87
N LYS A 227 -9.00 2.71 0.17
CA LYS A 227 -8.73 3.04 -1.24
C LYS A 227 -7.80 4.24 -1.33
N VAL A 228 -7.20 4.43 -2.48
CA VAL A 228 -6.33 5.56 -2.78
C VAL A 228 -6.83 6.31 -4.01
N ALA A 229 -7.11 7.59 -3.83
CA ALA A 229 -7.44 8.48 -4.94
C ALA A 229 -6.17 9.12 -5.49
N ALA A 230 -5.48 8.42 -6.39
CA ALA A 230 -4.23 8.90 -6.96
C ALA A 230 -4.47 9.96 -8.05
N LEU A 231 -4.06 11.20 -7.79
CA LEU A 231 -4.26 12.34 -8.69
C LEU A 231 -3.59 12.11 -10.06
N PRO A 232 -4.18 12.56 -11.18
CA PRO A 232 -3.65 12.33 -12.52
C PRO A 232 -2.31 13.04 -12.77
N THR A 233 -1.99 14.04 -11.97
CA THR A 233 -0.82 14.92 -12.08
C THR A 233 -0.05 14.94 -10.76
N ALA A 234 1.19 15.44 -10.80
CA ALA A 234 1.95 15.73 -9.57
C ALA A 234 1.42 16.92 -8.76
N GLU A 235 0.42 17.63 -9.29
CA GLU A 235 -0.26 18.73 -8.60
C GLU A 235 -1.15 18.20 -7.46
N GLY A 236 -1.30 19.00 -6.41
CA GLY A 236 -2.21 18.70 -5.31
C GLY A 236 -3.69 18.87 -5.70
N ILE A 237 -4.59 18.23 -4.95
CA ILE A 237 -6.02 18.29 -5.25
C ILE A 237 -6.57 19.72 -5.21
N ASP A 238 -5.98 20.60 -4.38
CA ASP A 238 -6.39 22.00 -4.32
C ASP A 238 -6.06 22.78 -5.59
N ASP A 239 -4.93 22.48 -6.24
CA ASP A 239 -4.55 23.11 -7.50
C ASP A 239 -5.47 22.64 -8.64
N ILE A 240 -5.84 21.35 -8.64
CA ILE A 240 -6.82 20.78 -9.59
C ILE A 240 -8.19 21.44 -9.40
N LEU A 241 -8.71 21.46 -8.16
CA LEU A 241 -9.99 22.10 -7.85
C LEU A 241 -9.97 23.60 -8.18
N GLY A 242 -8.86 24.28 -7.89
CA GLY A 242 -8.72 25.71 -8.10
C GLY A 242 -8.81 26.17 -9.55
N ARG A 243 -8.41 25.33 -10.51
CA ARG A 243 -8.56 25.60 -11.96
C ARG A 243 -9.87 25.08 -12.57
N THR A 244 -10.60 24.22 -11.85
CA THR A 244 -11.92 23.75 -12.26
C THR A 244 -12.98 24.82 -11.99
N GLU A 245 -13.95 24.95 -12.89
CA GLU A 245 -15.10 25.84 -12.73
C GLU A 245 -15.85 25.50 -11.43
N GLU A 246 -16.26 26.53 -10.68
CA GLU A 246 -16.77 26.34 -9.32
C GLU A 246 -17.98 25.39 -9.26
N THR A 247 -18.85 25.43 -10.27
CA THR A 247 -20.03 24.58 -10.40
C THR A 247 -19.70 23.10 -10.65
N GLU A 248 -18.49 22.78 -11.10
CA GLU A 248 -18.06 21.42 -11.44
C GLU A 248 -17.21 20.78 -10.34
N ARG A 249 -16.72 21.56 -9.37
CA ARG A 249 -15.79 21.08 -8.32
C ARG A 249 -16.36 19.95 -7.46
N VAL A 250 -17.65 20.02 -7.12
CA VAL A 250 -18.32 18.96 -6.34
C VAL A 250 -18.40 17.66 -7.13
N ALA A 251 -18.77 17.73 -8.41
CA ALA A 251 -18.84 16.57 -9.29
C ALA A 251 -17.44 15.96 -9.52
N LEU A 252 -16.41 16.80 -9.67
CA LEU A 252 -15.03 16.36 -9.77
C LEU A 252 -14.55 15.66 -8.50
N MET A 253 -14.86 16.21 -7.32
CA MET A 253 -14.51 15.59 -6.04
C MET A 253 -15.20 14.24 -5.87
N ALA A 254 -16.49 14.15 -6.18
CA ALA A 254 -17.23 12.88 -6.15
C ALA A 254 -16.60 11.86 -7.10
N SER A 255 -16.37 12.25 -8.36
CA SER A 255 -15.73 11.38 -9.36
C SER A 255 -14.34 10.93 -8.93
N LEU A 256 -13.54 11.76 -8.27
CA LEU A 256 -12.22 11.38 -7.80
C LEU A 256 -12.31 10.28 -6.72
N LEU A 257 -13.26 10.41 -5.79
CA LEU A 257 -13.48 9.43 -4.72
C LEU A 257 -14.07 8.12 -5.25
N ASP A 258 -15.01 8.21 -6.19
CA ASP A 258 -15.65 7.02 -6.77
C ASP A 258 -14.69 6.21 -7.66
N ASN A 259 -13.62 6.85 -8.18
CA ASN A 259 -12.55 6.19 -8.92
C ASN A 259 -11.32 5.88 -8.05
N ALA A 260 -11.41 6.03 -6.72
CA ALA A 260 -10.35 5.61 -5.82
C ALA A 260 -10.22 4.09 -5.84
N ASP A 261 -8.99 3.60 -5.90
CA ASP A 261 -8.68 2.18 -6.10
C ASP A 261 -7.42 1.80 -5.32
N GLU A 262 -6.78 0.69 -5.64
CA GLU A 262 -5.48 0.33 -5.09
C GLU A 262 -4.42 1.43 -5.31
N LEU A 263 -3.44 1.46 -4.41
CA LEU A 263 -2.27 2.33 -4.52
C LEU A 263 -1.58 2.10 -5.89
N PRO A 264 -1.18 3.16 -6.63
CA PRO A 264 -0.54 2.99 -7.93
C PRO A 264 0.76 2.19 -7.82
N GLU A 265 1.32 1.75 -8.95
CA GLU A 265 2.62 1.07 -8.93
C GLU A 265 3.70 1.96 -8.26
N ARG A 266 4.47 1.36 -7.34
CA ARG A 266 5.54 2.06 -6.62
C ARG A 266 6.57 2.59 -7.62
N PRO A 267 6.91 3.89 -7.59
CA PRO A 267 7.97 4.41 -8.46
C PRO A 267 9.31 3.75 -8.14
N TYR A 268 10.07 3.45 -9.19
CA TYR A 268 11.40 2.82 -9.08
C TYR A 268 12.43 3.76 -8.45
N ASP A 269 13.24 3.24 -7.53
CA ASP A 269 14.35 3.95 -6.88
C ASP A 269 15.63 3.13 -7.00
N ALA A 270 16.51 3.50 -7.94
CA ALA A 270 17.76 2.78 -8.17
C ALA A 270 18.69 2.78 -6.95
N GLU A 271 18.64 3.81 -6.10
CA GLU A 271 19.51 3.95 -4.93
C GLU A 271 18.86 3.39 -3.66
N GLY A 272 17.52 3.42 -3.58
CA GLY A 272 16.76 2.92 -2.43
C GLY A 272 16.38 1.43 -2.48
N ASP A 273 16.28 0.82 -3.66
CA ASP A 273 15.70 -0.53 -3.80
C ASP A 273 16.55 -1.66 -3.21
N GLU A 274 17.87 -1.48 -3.10
CA GLU A 274 18.76 -2.53 -2.57
C GLU A 274 18.64 -2.65 -1.04
N ALA A 275 18.59 -1.52 -0.34
CA ALA A 275 18.40 -1.47 1.12
C ALA A 275 16.92 -1.66 1.55
N ALA A 276 15.98 -1.22 0.72
CA ALA A 276 14.54 -1.33 1.00
C ALA A 276 14.00 -2.77 0.83
N ARG A 277 14.64 -3.60 0.00
CA ARG A 277 14.20 -4.98 -0.24
C ARG A 277 14.30 -5.86 0.99
N GLU A 278 15.43 -5.81 1.70
CA GLU A 278 15.69 -6.70 2.84
C GLU A 278 14.81 -6.36 4.06
N SER A 279 14.66 -5.08 4.39
CA SER A 279 13.89 -4.63 5.58
C SER A 279 12.36 -4.82 5.45
N ARG A 280 11.83 -4.79 4.21
CA ARG A 280 10.38 -4.90 3.95
C ARG A 280 9.88 -6.33 3.84
N GLU A 281 10.71 -7.22 3.31
CA GLU A 281 10.37 -8.64 3.25
C GLU A 281 10.31 -9.24 4.67
N GLU A 282 11.23 -8.87 5.55
CA GLU A 282 11.24 -9.35 6.94
C GLU A 282 9.99 -8.84 7.72
N SER A 283 9.70 -7.54 7.69
CA SER A 283 8.59 -6.96 8.47
C SER A 283 7.18 -7.35 7.98
N ARG A 284 6.97 -7.52 6.67
CA ARG A 284 5.67 -7.93 6.12
C ARG A 284 5.36 -9.40 6.43
N TRP A 285 6.37 -10.28 6.35
CA TRP A 285 6.19 -11.70 6.66
C TRP A 285 6.12 -11.96 8.16
N ASP A 286 6.89 -11.25 8.98
CA ASP A 286 6.84 -11.41 10.43
C ASP A 286 5.48 -10.99 11.02
N ARG A 287 4.84 -9.94 10.48
CA ARG A 287 3.48 -9.52 10.90
C ARG A 287 2.38 -10.43 10.37
N LEU A 288 2.47 -10.89 9.12
CA LEU A 288 1.49 -11.84 8.57
C LEU A 288 1.55 -13.19 9.33
N ASN A 289 2.75 -13.63 9.69
CA ASN A 289 2.96 -14.83 10.51
C ASN A 289 2.50 -14.65 11.97
N ALA A 290 2.45 -13.43 12.50
CA ALA A 290 1.96 -13.15 13.84
C ALA A 290 0.42 -13.20 13.94
N HIS A 291 -0.29 -12.88 12.85
CA HIS A 291 -1.77 -12.85 12.83
C HIS A 291 -2.42 -14.12 12.27
N LEU A 292 -1.68 -14.90 11.48
CA LEU A 292 -2.04 -16.27 11.11
C LEU A 292 -1.01 -17.20 11.74
N ASP A 293 -1.21 -17.55 13.00
CA ASP A 293 -0.54 -18.73 13.53
C ASP A 293 -0.97 -19.90 12.62
N ALA A 294 -0.04 -20.39 11.81
CA ALA A 294 -0.29 -21.51 10.90
C ALA A 294 -0.83 -22.72 11.68
N SER A 295 -0.50 -22.83 12.97
CA SER A 295 -1.07 -23.86 13.84
C SER A 295 -2.52 -23.56 14.26
N ALA A 296 -2.92 -22.29 14.44
CA ALA A 296 -4.32 -21.91 14.63
C ALA A 296 -5.15 -22.12 13.36
N PHE A 297 -4.61 -21.85 12.16
CA PHE A 297 -5.29 -22.19 10.90
C PHE A 297 -5.47 -23.71 10.75
N VAL A 298 -4.47 -24.50 11.14
CA VAL A 298 -4.55 -25.97 11.14
C VAL A 298 -5.53 -26.48 12.21
N GLU A 299 -5.52 -25.91 13.41
CA GLU A 299 -6.49 -26.23 14.47
C GLU A 299 -7.92 -25.86 14.08
N LEU A 300 -8.13 -24.72 13.40
CA LEU A 300 -9.43 -24.27 12.91
C LEU A 300 -9.99 -25.21 11.83
N VAL A 301 -9.12 -25.71 10.95
CA VAL A 301 -9.51 -26.61 9.86
C VAL A 301 -9.68 -28.07 10.36
N TYR A 302 -8.95 -28.48 11.39
CA TYR A 302 -8.87 -29.89 11.81
C TYR A 302 -9.35 -30.21 13.24
N GLY A 303 -9.71 -29.21 14.04
CA GLY A 303 -10.42 -29.38 15.31
C GLY A 303 -9.62 -30.02 16.45
N GLY A 304 -8.29 -29.93 16.45
CA GLY A 304 -7.47 -30.48 17.53
C GLY A 304 -6.03 -29.97 17.54
N GLY A 305 -5.53 -29.61 18.72
CA GLY A 305 -4.20 -29.07 18.88
C GLY A 305 -3.08 -30.07 18.67
N LEU A 306 -2.03 -29.62 17.99
CA LEU A 306 -0.82 -30.39 17.70
C LEU A 306 0.05 -30.49 18.97
N GLY A 307 -0.41 -31.28 19.93
CA GLY A 307 0.37 -31.65 21.09
C GLY A 307 1.47 -32.64 20.72
N GLY A 308 2.70 -32.16 20.55
CA GLY A 308 4.01 -32.78 20.87
C GLY A 308 4.39 -34.20 20.38
N GLU A 309 3.47 -35.02 19.92
CA GLU A 309 3.72 -36.37 19.43
C GLU A 309 3.42 -36.41 17.93
N THR A 310 4.32 -37.03 17.17
CA THR A 310 4.15 -37.27 15.75
C THR A 310 2.92 -38.16 15.55
N ILE A 311 1.80 -37.57 15.14
CA ILE A 311 0.60 -38.32 14.79
C ILE A 311 0.83 -38.93 13.40
N GLU A 312 0.94 -40.26 13.31
CA GLU A 312 0.81 -40.95 12.02
C GLU A 312 -0.64 -40.83 11.55
N LEU A 313 -0.85 -40.02 10.52
CA LEU A 313 -2.17 -39.86 9.90
C LEU A 313 -2.45 -41.05 8.96
N PRO A 314 -3.70 -41.54 8.88
CA PRO A 314 -4.08 -42.57 7.92
C PRO A 314 -3.74 -42.19 6.48
N GLU A 315 -3.47 -43.20 5.65
CA GLU A 315 -3.32 -43.05 4.19
C GLU A 315 -4.52 -42.27 3.62
N GLY A 316 -4.26 -41.05 3.11
CA GLY A 316 -5.28 -40.15 2.55
C GLY A 316 -5.47 -38.81 3.25
N THR A 317 -4.74 -38.53 4.33
CA THR A 317 -4.89 -37.29 5.11
C THR A 317 -3.99 -36.15 4.60
N LEU A 318 -4.46 -34.90 4.74
CA LEU A 318 -3.74 -33.68 4.37
C LEU A 318 -2.53 -33.45 5.28
N THR A 319 -1.34 -33.22 4.72
CA THR A 319 -0.16 -32.78 5.47
C THR A 319 0.01 -31.27 5.28
N VAL A 320 -0.07 -30.49 6.37
CA VAL A 320 0.31 -29.07 6.38
C VAL A 320 1.71 -28.95 6.97
N GLY A 321 2.68 -28.57 6.13
CA GLY A 321 4.07 -28.36 6.55
C GLY A 321 4.26 -27.06 7.32
N ARG A 322 5.19 -27.08 8.27
CA ARG A 322 5.63 -25.91 9.05
C ARG A 322 6.71 -25.16 8.26
N PHE A 323 6.74 -23.83 8.31
CA PHE A 323 7.87 -23.05 7.78
C PHE A 323 9.07 -23.16 8.74
N ASN A 324 10.18 -23.78 8.29
CA ASN A 324 11.47 -23.67 8.95
C ASN A 324 12.32 -22.62 8.21
N ARG A 325 12.96 -21.71 8.97
CA ARG A 325 13.97 -20.77 8.44
C ARG A 325 15.13 -21.59 7.85
N GLY A 326 15.20 -21.69 6.51
CA GLY A 326 16.40 -22.18 5.80
C GLY A 326 16.16 -23.11 4.61
N ASP A 327 15.07 -23.87 4.57
CA ASP A 327 14.95 -25.05 3.66
C ASP A 327 13.83 -24.97 2.60
N GLY A 328 13.30 -23.77 2.32
CA GLY A 328 12.31 -23.56 1.27
C GLY A 328 10.90 -24.10 1.57
N PRO A 329 9.91 -23.85 0.70
CA PRO A 329 8.52 -24.24 0.93
C PRO A 329 8.28 -25.73 0.65
N GLU A 330 7.58 -26.42 1.57
CA GLU A 330 6.98 -27.73 1.32
C GLU A 330 5.51 -27.59 0.89
N PHE A 331 5.09 -28.40 -0.10
CA PHE A 331 3.78 -28.29 -0.75
C PHE A 331 2.70 -29.15 -0.08
N VAL A 332 1.46 -28.64 -0.05
CA VAL A 332 0.27 -29.36 0.45
C VAL A 332 -0.29 -30.31 -0.64
N LYS A 333 -0.58 -31.55 -0.27
CA LYS A 333 -1.37 -32.50 -1.08
C LYS A 333 -2.61 -32.94 -0.30
N THR A 334 -3.75 -33.03 -1.00
CA THR A 334 -4.98 -33.65 -0.48
C THR A 334 -5.40 -34.83 -1.36
N ALA A 335 -5.72 -35.97 -0.75
CA ALA A 335 -6.23 -37.15 -1.45
C ALA A 335 -7.76 -37.32 -1.30
N ASP A 336 -8.40 -36.56 -0.40
CA ASP A 336 -9.82 -36.71 -0.07
C ASP A 336 -10.71 -35.83 -0.97
N ALA A 337 -11.70 -36.47 -1.61
CA ALA A 337 -12.61 -35.83 -2.56
C ALA A 337 -13.64 -34.89 -1.94
N ALA A 338 -14.08 -35.16 -0.70
CA ALA A 338 -15.00 -34.30 0.01
C ALA A 338 -14.31 -33.02 0.47
N VAL A 339 -13.07 -33.13 0.94
CA VAL A 339 -12.24 -31.97 1.32
C VAL A 339 -11.90 -31.12 0.09
N ALA A 340 -11.49 -31.77 -1.00
CA ALA A 340 -11.19 -31.08 -2.26
C ALA A 340 -12.44 -30.36 -2.82
N ALA A 341 -13.61 -31.00 -2.83
CA ALA A 341 -14.86 -30.38 -3.28
C ALA A 341 -15.28 -29.18 -2.42
N ARG A 342 -15.09 -29.24 -1.09
CA ARG A 342 -15.40 -28.14 -0.16
C ARG A 342 -14.50 -26.91 -0.36
N LEU A 343 -13.25 -27.13 -0.77
CA LEU A 343 -12.27 -26.08 -1.03
C LEU A 343 -12.20 -25.66 -2.52
N GLY A 344 -13.03 -26.24 -3.39
CA GLY A 344 -13.03 -25.97 -4.83
C GLY A 344 -11.82 -26.53 -5.59
N ILE A 345 -11.14 -27.55 -5.03
CA ILE A 345 -9.95 -28.20 -5.58
C ILE A 345 -10.35 -29.49 -6.32
N GLN A 346 -9.73 -29.81 -7.47
CA GLN A 346 -9.90 -31.10 -8.13
C GLN A 346 -8.97 -32.17 -7.55
N VAL A 347 -9.55 -33.29 -7.10
CA VAL A 347 -8.82 -34.46 -6.58
C VAL A 347 -7.83 -35.00 -7.61
N GLY A 348 -6.59 -35.24 -7.19
CA GLY A 348 -5.55 -35.78 -8.07
C GLY A 348 -4.99 -34.80 -9.11
N LYS A 349 -5.40 -33.52 -9.10
CA LYS A 349 -4.81 -32.46 -9.92
C LYS A 349 -4.22 -31.35 -9.05
N CYS A 350 -3.15 -31.67 -8.34
CA CYS A 350 -2.27 -30.67 -7.75
C CYS A 350 -0.83 -30.96 -8.18
N ALA A 351 -0.46 -30.43 -9.35
CA ALA A 351 0.95 -30.26 -9.72
C ALA A 351 1.32 -28.79 -9.97
N THR A 352 0.36 -27.88 -10.13
CA THR A 352 0.63 -26.45 -10.32
C THR A 352 -0.65 -25.65 -10.11
N SER A 353 -0.99 -25.39 -8.84
CA SER A 353 -2.14 -24.53 -8.51
C SER A 353 -1.79 -23.63 -7.34
N ALA A 354 -0.70 -22.87 -7.51
CA ALA A 354 -0.44 -21.69 -6.69
C ALA A 354 -1.61 -20.67 -6.75
N SER A 355 -2.48 -20.76 -7.75
CA SER A 355 -3.63 -19.87 -7.97
C SER A 355 -4.68 -19.87 -6.86
N LEU A 356 -4.78 -20.92 -6.02
CA LEU A 356 -5.80 -20.99 -4.96
C LEU A 356 -5.37 -20.35 -3.64
N LEU A 357 -4.05 -20.23 -3.38
CA LEU A 357 -3.56 -19.40 -2.27
C LEU A 357 -3.38 -17.92 -2.69
N ILE A 358 -3.15 -17.69 -3.98
CA ILE A 358 -2.94 -16.34 -4.54
C ILE A 358 -4.24 -15.51 -4.56
N GLY A 359 -5.42 -16.13 -4.48
CA GLY A 359 -6.70 -15.42 -4.37
C GLY A 359 -7.05 -14.92 -2.97
N ALA A 360 -6.39 -15.43 -1.92
CA ALA A 360 -6.69 -15.08 -0.52
C ALA A 360 -5.63 -14.16 0.11
N VAL A 361 -4.44 -14.05 -0.49
CA VAL A 361 -3.36 -13.21 0.04
C VAL A 361 -2.67 -12.49 -1.11
N GLY A 362 -2.98 -11.20 -1.27
CA GLY A 362 -2.43 -10.37 -2.33
C GLY A 362 -0.92 -10.16 -2.18
N GLY A 363 -0.11 -10.78 -3.06
CA GLY A 363 1.15 -10.18 -3.52
C GLY A 363 2.43 -11.05 -3.59
N LYS A 364 2.91 -11.21 -4.84
CA LYS A 364 4.26 -11.04 -5.44
C LYS A 364 5.54 -11.78 -4.97
N ALA A 365 5.52 -12.76 -4.06
CA ALA A 365 6.73 -13.57 -3.79
C ALA A 365 6.96 -14.76 -4.77
N ALA A 366 6.06 -15.00 -5.73
CA ALA A 366 6.25 -16.11 -6.69
C ALA A 366 7.21 -15.76 -7.86
N TRP A 367 7.46 -14.48 -8.13
CA TRP A 367 8.06 -14.07 -9.41
C TRP A 367 9.58 -14.27 -9.53
N ASN A 368 10.34 -14.25 -8.43
CA ASN A 368 11.81 -14.31 -8.51
C ASN A 368 12.40 -15.73 -8.52
N VAL A 369 11.58 -16.77 -8.29
CA VAL A 369 11.98 -18.17 -8.51
C VAL A 369 11.47 -18.68 -9.88
N LEU A 370 10.37 -18.12 -10.39
CA LEU A 370 9.78 -18.47 -11.70
C LEU A 370 10.56 -17.95 -12.91
N GLY A 371 11.39 -16.93 -12.76
CA GLY A 371 12.12 -16.30 -13.87
C GLY A 371 13.16 -17.19 -14.59
N LYS A 372 13.51 -18.36 -14.02
CA LYS A 372 14.50 -19.26 -14.65
C LYS A 372 13.91 -20.40 -15.46
N PHE A 373 12.62 -20.74 -15.32
CA PHE A 373 12.08 -21.96 -15.92
C PHE A 373 10.59 -21.94 -16.27
N ASP A 374 9.96 -20.79 -16.53
CA ASP A 374 8.51 -20.82 -16.79
C ASP A 374 8.11 -21.19 -18.25
N GLY A 375 7.16 -22.13 -18.33
CA GLY A 375 6.52 -22.65 -19.54
C GLY A 375 6.77 -24.13 -19.88
N MET A 376 7.48 -24.91 -19.05
CA MET A 376 7.69 -26.33 -19.31
C MET A 376 6.78 -27.18 -18.42
N PRO A 377 5.97 -28.12 -18.98
CA PRO A 377 5.26 -29.12 -18.18
C PRO A 377 6.25 -29.85 -17.28
N ALA A 378 5.86 -30.24 -16.05
CA ALA A 378 6.74 -30.98 -15.14
C ALA A 378 7.40 -32.20 -15.79
N ALA A 379 6.67 -32.88 -16.69
CA ALA A 379 7.17 -33.98 -17.52
C ALA A 379 8.32 -33.57 -18.46
N LEU A 380 8.38 -32.32 -18.93
CA LEU A 380 9.47 -31.82 -19.79
C LEU A 380 10.72 -31.44 -18.98
N VAL A 381 10.55 -31.00 -17.73
CA VAL A 381 11.69 -30.73 -16.82
C VAL A 381 12.33 -32.05 -16.38
N GLU A 382 11.52 -33.01 -15.96
CA GLU A 382 11.96 -34.36 -15.61
C GLU A 382 12.62 -35.06 -16.81
N TRP A 383 12.03 -34.92 -18.00
CA TRP A 383 12.61 -35.42 -19.25
C TRP A 383 13.92 -34.73 -19.65
N LEU A 384 14.07 -33.42 -19.39
CA LEU A 384 15.31 -32.69 -19.67
C LEU A 384 16.45 -33.16 -18.76
N ASP A 385 16.14 -33.46 -17.50
CA ASP A 385 17.11 -34.04 -16.56
C ASP A 385 17.48 -35.47 -16.97
N GLU A 386 16.51 -36.31 -17.34
CA GLU A 386 16.74 -37.69 -17.83
C GLU A 386 17.56 -37.74 -19.13
N ASN A 387 17.44 -36.73 -20.00
CA ASN A 387 18.09 -36.69 -21.31
C ASN A 387 19.26 -35.69 -21.39
N ALA A 388 19.64 -35.06 -20.28
CA ALA A 388 20.66 -34.01 -20.21
C ALA A 388 22.00 -34.48 -20.79
N ASP A 389 22.42 -35.71 -20.49
CA ASP A 389 23.71 -36.24 -20.93
C ASP A 389 23.71 -36.66 -22.41
N ARG A 390 22.56 -37.10 -22.95
CA ARG A 390 22.38 -37.35 -24.39
C ARG A 390 22.40 -36.05 -25.19
N LEU A 391 21.78 -35.00 -24.67
CA LEU A 391 21.81 -33.66 -25.26
C LEU A 391 23.21 -33.03 -25.17
N LYS A 392 23.94 -33.23 -24.07
CA LYS A 392 25.35 -32.82 -23.94
C LYS A 392 26.26 -33.57 -24.90
N ALA A 393 26.09 -34.89 -25.05
CA ALA A 393 26.87 -35.70 -25.99
C ALA A 393 26.60 -35.30 -27.45
N ALA A 394 25.32 -35.10 -27.82
CA ALA A 394 24.96 -34.57 -29.13
C ALA A 394 25.53 -33.16 -29.36
N ALA A 395 25.46 -32.27 -28.36
CA ALA A 395 26.05 -30.93 -28.44
C ALA A 395 27.59 -30.96 -28.54
N ALA A 396 28.25 -31.97 -27.98
CA ALA A 396 29.69 -32.19 -28.08
C ALA A 396 30.12 -32.71 -29.46
N GLU A 397 29.29 -33.53 -30.12
CA GLU A 397 29.50 -33.94 -31.52
C GLU A 397 29.24 -32.79 -32.53
N LEU A 398 28.38 -31.81 -32.18
CA LEU A 398 27.87 -30.76 -33.07
C LEU A 398 28.77 -29.52 -33.26
N SER A 399 30.10 -29.68 -33.23
CA SER A 399 31.08 -28.69 -33.71
C SER A 399 31.16 -27.34 -32.96
N GLY A 400 32.01 -27.27 -31.93
CA GLY A 400 32.70 -26.04 -31.48
C GLY A 400 31.89 -24.83 -30.99
N ARG A 401 30.56 -24.79 -31.14
CA ARG A 401 29.69 -23.72 -30.65
C ARG A 401 28.39 -24.31 -30.12
N LYS A 402 28.08 -23.99 -28.86
CA LYS A 402 26.83 -24.37 -28.21
C LYS A 402 25.65 -23.71 -28.93
N PRO A 403 24.61 -24.46 -29.34
CA PRO A 403 23.38 -23.86 -29.86
C PRO A 403 22.77 -22.93 -28.80
N LYS A 404 22.21 -21.80 -29.22
CA LYS A 404 21.53 -20.89 -28.30
C LYS A 404 20.28 -21.59 -27.72
N PRO A 405 20.00 -21.46 -26.41
CA PRO A 405 18.85 -22.12 -25.75
C PRO A 405 17.51 -21.91 -26.45
N ASP A 406 17.27 -20.72 -27.01
CA ASP A 406 16.04 -20.40 -27.75
C ASP A 406 15.87 -21.19 -29.06
N ALA A 407 16.96 -21.52 -29.74
CA ALA A 407 16.90 -22.30 -30.97
C ALA A 407 16.50 -23.74 -30.68
N LEU A 408 17.04 -24.32 -29.61
CA LEU A 408 16.66 -25.65 -29.13
C LEU A 408 15.19 -25.69 -28.69
N ARG A 409 14.73 -24.64 -28.00
CA ARG A 409 13.33 -24.51 -27.56
C ARG A 409 12.36 -24.51 -28.74
N ARG A 410 12.66 -23.78 -29.81
CA ARG A 410 11.79 -23.72 -31.00
C ARG A 410 11.74 -25.05 -31.76
N ILE A 411 12.86 -25.76 -31.86
CA ILE A 411 12.93 -27.05 -32.54
C ILE A 411 12.18 -28.13 -31.75
N LEU A 412 12.34 -28.18 -30.43
CA LEU A 412 11.63 -29.13 -29.56
C LEU A 412 10.11 -28.91 -29.56
N VAL A 413 9.66 -27.66 -29.57
CA VAL A 413 8.23 -27.33 -29.74
C VAL A 413 7.73 -27.77 -31.11
N ALA A 414 8.51 -27.55 -32.17
CA ALA A 414 8.14 -27.93 -33.53
C ALA A 414 8.05 -29.45 -33.76
N THR A 415 8.77 -30.26 -32.98
CA THR A 415 8.73 -31.72 -33.09
C THR A 415 7.79 -32.39 -32.09
N GLY A 416 7.07 -31.62 -31.28
CA GLY A 416 6.20 -32.17 -30.22
C GLY A 416 6.97 -32.95 -29.16
N GLY A 417 8.24 -32.60 -28.92
CA GLY A 417 9.09 -33.29 -27.95
C GLY A 417 9.78 -34.56 -28.45
N ASP A 418 9.66 -34.92 -29.74
CA ASP A 418 10.34 -36.07 -30.34
C ASP A 418 11.83 -35.76 -30.59
N ILE A 419 12.73 -36.38 -29.80
CA ILE A 419 14.19 -36.17 -29.85
C ILE A 419 14.79 -36.56 -31.18
N ASP A 420 14.41 -37.71 -31.74
CA ASP A 420 15.05 -38.22 -32.95
C ASP A 420 14.70 -37.33 -34.15
N LYS A 421 13.47 -36.79 -34.17
CA LYS A 421 13.09 -35.74 -35.13
C LYS A 421 13.78 -34.40 -34.87
N ALA A 422 13.92 -33.97 -33.61
CA ALA A 422 14.61 -32.73 -33.28
C ALA A 422 16.09 -32.78 -33.69
N LEU A 423 16.76 -33.90 -33.42
CA LEU A 423 18.14 -34.15 -33.83
C LEU A 423 18.28 -34.23 -35.35
N THR A 424 17.31 -34.82 -36.05
CA THR A 424 17.28 -34.85 -37.52
C THR A 424 17.16 -33.45 -38.11
N LEU A 425 16.24 -32.62 -37.60
CA LEU A 425 16.07 -31.23 -38.05
C LEU A 425 17.29 -30.35 -37.77
N ILE A 426 17.96 -30.56 -36.63
CA ILE A 426 19.21 -29.85 -36.30
C ILE A 426 20.31 -30.23 -37.31
N LYS A 427 20.47 -31.52 -37.63
CA LYS A 427 21.43 -32.00 -38.62
C LYS A 427 21.13 -31.49 -40.04
N GLU A 428 19.87 -31.44 -40.44
CA GLU A 428 19.44 -30.92 -41.75
C GLU A 428 19.64 -29.40 -41.89
N ALA A 429 19.33 -28.63 -40.84
CA ALA A 429 19.54 -27.18 -40.84
C ALA A 429 21.03 -26.82 -40.99
N GLN A 430 21.91 -27.60 -40.35
CA GLN A 430 23.35 -27.43 -40.46
C GLN A 430 23.90 -27.83 -41.83
N ALA A 431 23.44 -28.96 -42.40
CA ALA A 431 23.85 -29.37 -43.76
C ALA A 431 23.49 -28.33 -44.84
N LYS A 432 22.47 -27.49 -44.59
CA LYS A 432 22.10 -26.35 -45.43
C LYS A 432 22.98 -25.11 -45.21
N GLU A 433 23.58 -24.95 -44.03
CA GLU A 433 24.51 -23.86 -43.73
C GLU A 433 25.93 -24.15 -44.23
N THR A 434 26.41 -25.40 -44.19
CA THR A 434 27.74 -25.77 -44.71
C THR A 434 27.82 -25.86 -46.24
N ASN A 435 26.68 -25.89 -46.94
CA ASN A 435 26.59 -25.87 -48.40
C ASN A 435 26.33 -24.47 -48.98
N LYS A 436 26.42 -23.43 -48.14
CA LYS A 436 26.51 -22.02 -48.54
C LYS A 436 27.90 -21.51 -48.26
#